data_AF-A0A3M0Z4D3-F1
#
_entry.id   AF-A0A3M0Z4D3-F1
#
_cell.length_a   1.000
_cell.length_b   1.000
_cell.length_c   1.000
_cell.angle_alpha   90.00
_cell.angle_beta   90.00
_cell.angle_gamma   90.00
#
_symmetry.space_group_name_H-M   'P 1'
#
loop_
_entity.id
_entity.type
_entity.pdbx_description
1 polymer ?
#
loop_
_entity_poly.entity_id
_entity_poly.type
_entity_poly.pdbx_seq_one_letter_code
_entity_poly.pdbx_strand_id
1 'polypeptide(L)'
;MNKISNPNAHATIIAFNRHEFAGAFGDIGTDLPLLTGVIIAANLEPSGILTCFGILLILTGLYYRIPMPIQPMKAMAALVIAQGIGLETIAGAGIAIAIIVLILTITGLLQKIAELVPPSVVRGIQVGLGLKLSLLALTRYIP
;
A
#
# COMPACT_ATOMS: atom_id res chain seq x y z
N MET A 1 -38.78 19.30 -10.21
CA MET A 1 -38.16 20.43 -10.94
C MET A 1 -37.15 21.08 -10.00
N ASN A 2 -35.85 21.23 -10.22
CA ASN A 2 -34.87 20.74 -11.20
C ASN A 2 -33.53 21.33 -10.72
N LYS A 3 -32.64 20.51 -10.14
CA LYS A 3 -31.17 20.61 -10.29
C LYS A 3 -30.51 19.54 -9.42
N ILE A 4 -30.47 18.35 -9.99
CA ILE A 4 -29.44 17.37 -9.71
C ILE A 4 -28.14 18.04 -10.19
N SER A 5 -27.43 18.71 -9.28
CA SER A 5 -26.10 19.25 -9.57
C SER A 5 -25.16 18.07 -9.71
N ASN A 6 -25.04 17.62 -10.95
CA ASN A 6 -24.04 16.73 -11.51
C ASN A 6 -22.84 16.46 -10.57
N PRO A 7 -22.76 15.27 -9.92
CA PRO A 7 -21.57 14.87 -9.18
C PRO A 7 -20.36 14.54 -10.08
N ASN A 8 -20.48 14.68 -11.40
CA ASN A 8 -19.43 14.38 -12.38
C ASN A 8 -18.79 15.64 -12.98
N ALA A 9 -18.42 16.62 -12.15
CA ALA A 9 -17.56 17.73 -12.58
C ALA A 9 -16.29 17.72 -11.73
N HIS A 10 -15.12 17.62 -12.39
CA HIS A 10 -13.76 17.54 -11.85
C HIS A 10 -13.10 16.14 -11.76
N ALA A 11 -13.27 15.28 -12.77
CA ALA A 11 -12.36 14.15 -13.00
C ALA A 11 -11.45 14.42 -14.22
N THR A 12 -10.77 15.56 -14.28
CA THR A 12 -10.08 15.94 -15.53
C THR A 12 -8.72 16.62 -15.40
N ILE A 13 -8.29 17.14 -14.25
CA ILE A 13 -6.97 17.79 -14.13
C ILE A 13 -6.38 17.50 -12.75
N ILE A 14 -5.11 17.09 -12.69
CA ILE A 14 -4.33 17.02 -11.44
C ILE A 14 -4.37 18.42 -10.82
N ALA A 15 -5.18 18.61 -9.79
CA ALA A 15 -5.39 19.90 -9.18
C ALA A 15 -4.42 20.03 -8.00
N PHE A 16 -3.38 20.86 -8.12
CA PHE A 16 -2.50 21.18 -7.00
C PHE A 16 -3.22 22.09 -6.00
N ASN A 17 -4.16 21.52 -5.26
CA ASN A 17 -4.93 22.21 -4.24
C ASN A 17 -4.49 21.73 -2.85
N ARG A 18 -4.79 22.55 -1.85
CA ARG A 18 -4.40 22.33 -0.44
C ARG A 18 -4.89 21.00 0.14
N HIS A 19 -5.98 20.44 -0.40
CA HIS A 19 -6.47 19.13 0.02
C HIS A 19 -5.63 17.98 -0.55
N GLU A 20 -5.23 18.05 -1.83
CA GLU A 20 -4.30 17.09 -2.43
C GLU A 20 -2.94 17.13 -1.74
N PHE A 21 -2.46 18.33 -1.38
CA PHE A 21 -1.22 18.49 -0.63
C PHE A 21 -1.31 17.89 0.77
N ALA A 22 -2.39 18.18 1.51
CA ALA A 22 -2.61 17.59 2.83
C ALA A 22 -2.76 16.06 2.77
N GLY A 23 -3.43 15.53 1.73
CA GLY A 23 -3.58 14.09 1.50
C GLY A 23 -2.26 13.41 1.18
N ALA A 24 -1.45 14.00 0.30
CA ALA A 24 -0.13 13.48 -0.06
C ALA A 24 0.83 13.46 1.15
N PHE A 25 0.85 14.52 1.95
CA PHE A 25 1.64 14.54 3.19
C PHE A 25 1.12 13.54 4.23
N GLY A 26 -0.19 13.31 4.29
CA GLY A 26 -0.79 12.29 5.15
C GLY A 26 -0.35 10.87 4.76
N ASP A 27 -0.35 10.55 3.47
CA ASP A 27 0.07 9.22 2.98
C ASP A 27 1.57 8.98 3.25
N ILE A 28 2.42 9.94 2.88
CA ILE A 28 3.87 9.93 3.14
C ILE A 28 4.15 9.78 4.65
N GLY A 29 3.38 10.46 5.50
CA GLY A 29 3.52 10.38 6.95
C GLY A 29 3.32 8.97 7.52
N THR A 30 2.54 8.12 6.85
CA THR A 30 2.35 6.71 7.23
C THR A 30 3.34 5.77 6.53
N ASP A 31 3.75 6.11 5.32
CA ASP A 31 4.58 5.24 4.51
C ASP A 31 6.07 5.32 4.88
N LEU A 32 6.58 6.49 5.27
CA LEU A 32 7.98 6.63 5.70
C LEU A 32 8.33 5.79 6.95
N PRO A 33 7.55 5.82 8.05
CA PRO A 33 7.81 4.97 9.20
C PRO A 33 7.70 3.47 8.88
N LEU A 34 6.76 3.09 8.01
CA LEU A 34 6.59 1.70 7.62
C LEU A 34 7.76 1.21 6.75
N LEU A 35 8.18 2.02 5.77
CA LEU A 35 9.27 1.69 4.86
C LEU A 35 10.61 1.62 5.60
N THR A 36 10.86 2.54 6.54
CA THR A 36 12.03 2.47 7.42
C THR A 36 12.02 1.21 8.29
N GLY A 37 10.86 0.81 8.81
CA GLY A 37 10.69 -0.47 9.50
C GLY A 37 11.07 -1.68 8.65
N VAL A 38 10.63 -1.71 7.38
CA VAL A 38 10.98 -2.79 6.44
C VAL A 38 12.47 -2.80 6.10
N ILE A 39 13.06 -1.62 5.84
CA ILE A 39 14.49 -1.46 5.53
C ILE A 39 15.35 -2.03 6.65
N ILE A 40 15.01 -1.72 7.91
CA ILE A 40 15.72 -2.20 9.09
C ILE A 40 15.48 -3.71 9.28
N ALA A 41 14.24 -4.18 9.14
CA ALA A 41 13.89 -5.59 9.38
C ALA A 41 14.50 -6.55 8.36
N ALA A 42 14.61 -6.14 7.09
CA ALA A 42 15.08 -6.98 5.99
C ALA A 42 16.49 -6.61 5.48
N ASN A 43 17.20 -5.69 6.16
CA ASN A 43 18.54 -5.19 5.80
C ASN A 43 18.63 -4.75 4.33
N LEU A 44 17.68 -3.92 3.91
CA LEU A 44 17.60 -3.45 2.53
C LEU A 44 18.40 -2.16 2.31
N GLU A 45 18.88 -1.93 1.09
CA GLU A 45 19.55 -0.68 0.74
C GLU A 45 18.52 0.48 0.68
N PRO A 46 18.66 1.52 1.52
CA PRO A 46 17.66 2.61 1.59
C PRO A 46 17.59 3.43 0.30
N SER A 47 18.72 3.70 -0.35
CA SER A 47 18.82 4.52 -1.55
C SER A 47 18.01 3.94 -2.70
N GLY A 48 18.23 2.66 -3.03
CA GLY A 48 17.50 1.99 -4.10
C GLY A 48 15.99 1.93 -3.84
N ILE A 49 15.57 1.61 -2.61
CA ILE A 49 14.15 1.47 -2.28
C ILE A 49 13.42 2.79 -2.27
N LEU A 50 13.98 3.82 -1.64
CA LEU A 50 13.36 5.15 -1.59
C LEU A 50 13.25 5.77 -2.98
N THR A 51 14.28 5.57 -3.82
CA THR A 51 14.27 6.04 -5.21
C THR A 51 13.21 5.33 -6.03
N CYS A 52 13.16 3.99 -5.98
CA CYS A 52 12.12 3.22 -6.66
C CYS A 52 10.73 3.57 -6.16
N PHE A 53 10.53 3.71 -4.84
CA PHE A 53 9.25 4.08 -4.24
C PHE A 53 8.78 5.44 -4.75
N GLY A 54 9.64 6.47 -4.73
CA GLY A 54 9.31 7.80 -5.25
C GLY A 54 8.96 7.79 -6.74
N ILE A 55 9.74 7.09 -7.57
CA ILE A 55 9.46 6.96 -9.01
C ILE A 55 8.11 6.27 -9.24
N LEU A 56 7.84 5.17 -8.53
CA LEU A 56 6.59 4.43 -8.66
C LEU A 56 5.38 5.25 -8.20
N LEU A 57 5.50 6.05 -7.14
CA LEU A 57 4.44 6.98 -6.72
C LEU A 57 4.16 8.04 -7.78
N ILE A 58 5.20 8.58 -8.43
CA ILE A 58 5.02 9.54 -9.54
C ILE A 58 4.33 8.87 -10.73
N LEU A 59 4.82 7.70 -11.16
CA LEU A 59 4.26 6.96 -12.30
C LEU A 59 2.80 6.56 -12.07
N THR A 60 2.48 6.04 -10.87
CA THR A 60 1.11 5.64 -10.53
C THR A 60 0.20 6.86 -10.38
N GLY A 61 0.68 7.95 -9.79
CA GLY A 61 -0.03 9.23 -9.73
C GLY A 61 -0.34 9.81 -11.12
N LEU A 62 0.59 9.71 -12.07
CA LEU A 62 0.37 10.15 -13.45
C LEU A 62 -0.61 9.24 -14.22
N TYR A 63 -0.50 7.92 -14.03
CA TYR A 63 -1.31 6.94 -14.76
C TYR A 63 -2.75 6.86 -14.22
N TYR A 64 -2.93 6.70 -12.92
CA TYR A 64 -4.24 6.53 -12.27
C TYR A 64 -4.89 7.84 -11.85
N ARG A 65 -4.12 8.95 -11.76
CA ARG A 65 -4.60 10.30 -11.40
C ARG A 65 -5.31 10.41 -10.06
N ILE A 66 -5.09 9.43 -9.17
CA ILE A 66 -5.54 9.42 -7.79
C ILE A 66 -4.40 8.87 -6.91
N PRO A 67 -4.18 9.39 -5.69
CA PRO A 67 -3.37 8.70 -4.70
C PRO A 67 -4.07 7.38 -4.36
N MET A 68 -3.57 6.28 -4.90
CA MET A 68 -4.18 4.97 -4.72
C MET A 68 -3.72 4.37 -3.39
N PRO A 69 -4.64 3.99 -2.46
CA PRO A 69 -4.25 3.32 -1.23
C PRO A 69 -3.58 1.99 -1.54
N ILE A 70 -2.28 1.85 -1.28
CA ILE A 70 -1.53 0.62 -1.52
C ILE A 70 -1.72 -0.35 -0.33
N GLN A 71 -2.97 -0.58 0.07
CA GLN A 71 -3.31 -1.42 1.22
C GLN A 71 -2.67 -2.83 1.17
N PRO A 72 -2.48 -3.48 -0.02
CA PRO A 72 -1.70 -4.73 -0.12
C PRO A 72 -0.24 -4.58 0.32
N MET A 73 0.40 -3.46 -0.01
CA MET A 73 1.79 -3.18 0.38
C MET A 73 1.93 -2.97 1.88
N LYS A 74 0.95 -2.31 2.52
CA LYS A 74 0.98 -2.08 3.98
C LYS A 74 0.91 -3.39 4.77
N ALA A 75 0.09 -4.34 4.30
CA ALA A 75 0.00 -5.67 4.89
C ALA A 75 1.28 -6.50 4.66
N MET A 76 1.84 -6.45 3.45
CA MET A 76 3.10 -7.11 3.11
C MET A 76 4.25 -6.58 3.98
N ALA A 77 4.38 -5.26 4.10
CA ALA A 77 5.39 -4.61 4.93
C ALA A 77 5.28 -5.02 6.40
N ALA A 78 4.06 -5.01 6.95
CA ALA A 78 3.80 -5.48 8.31
C ALA A 78 4.22 -6.94 8.52
N LEU A 79 3.95 -7.81 7.54
CA LEU A 79 4.35 -9.22 7.57
C LEU A 79 5.87 -9.37 7.54
N VAL A 80 6.55 -8.66 6.64
CA VAL A 80 8.02 -8.66 6.53
C VAL A 80 8.67 -8.26 7.85
N ILE A 81 8.16 -7.20 8.49
CA ILE A 81 8.64 -6.74 9.80
C ILE A 81 8.36 -7.78 10.88
N ALA A 82 7.15 -8.32 10.92
CA ALA A 82 6.74 -9.29 11.95
C ALA A 82 7.45 -10.65 11.84
N GLN A 83 7.81 -11.09 10.63
CA GLN A 83 8.38 -12.40 10.38
C GLN A 83 9.88 -12.37 10.06
N GLY A 84 10.49 -11.19 9.87
CA GLY A 84 11.91 -11.06 9.53
C GLY A 84 12.24 -11.70 8.18
N ILE A 85 11.40 -11.47 7.17
CA ILE A 85 11.58 -12.06 5.84
C ILE A 85 12.80 -11.44 5.16
N GLY A 86 13.70 -12.28 4.63
CA GLY A 86 14.93 -11.83 3.96
C GLY A 86 14.72 -11.26 2.56
N LEU A 87 15.73 -10.53 2.05
CA LEU A 87 15.71 -9.83 0.76
C LEU A 87 15.33 -10.74 -0.43
N GLU A 88 15.88 -11.94 -0.53
CA GLU A 88 15.63 -12.85 -1.65
C GLU A 88 14.16 -13.26 -1.75
N THR A 89 13.55 -13.54 -0.60
CA THR A 89 12.13 -13.90 -0.51
C THR A 89 11.24 -12.70 -0.83
N ILE A 90 11.61 -11.49 -0.41
CA ILE A 90 10.85 -10.26 -0.74
C ILE A 90 10.88 -10.00 -2.24
N ALA A 91 12.05 -10.11 -2.88
CA ALA A 91 12.19 -9.91 -4.31
C ALA A 91 11.38 -10.95 -5.11
N GLY A 92 11.49 -12.24 -4.73
CA GLY A 92 10.71 -13.32 -5.35
C GLY A 92 9.20 -13.15 -5.15
N ALA A 93 8.77 -12.80 -3.94
CA ALA A 93 7.37 -12.54 -3.64
C ALA A 93 6.84 -11.33 -4.42
N GLY A 94 7.63 -10.26 -4.57
CA GLY A 94 7.26 -9.08 -5.35
C GLY A 94 6.99 -9.42 -6.82
N ILE A 95 7.88 -10.19 -7.46
CA ILE A 95 7.70 -10.65 -8.84
C ILE A 95 6.49 -11.59 -8.96
N ALA A 96 6.36 -12.54 -8.04
CA ALA A 96 5.23 -13.48 -8.03
C ALA A 96 3.89 -12.74 -7.89
N ILE A 97 3.79 -11.79 -6.97
CA ILE A 97 2.60 -10.96 -6.78
C ILE A 97 2.32 -10.14 -8.04
N ALA A 98 3.34 -9.53 -8.64
CA ALA A 98 3.18 -8.74 -9.87
C ALA A 98 2.59 -9.60 -11.01
N ILE A 99 3.11 -10.81 -11.23
CA ILE A 99 2.62 -11.74 -12.25
C ILE A 99 1.19 -12.19 -11.95
N ILE A 100 0.92 -12.61 -10.71
CA ILE A 100 -0.40 -13.09 -10.30
C ILE A 100 -1.44 -11.98 -10.47
N VAL A 101 -1.15 -10.77 -9.96
CA VAL A 101 -2.06 -9.63 -10.04
C VAL A 101 -2.24 -9.20 -11.49
N LEU A 102 -1.19 -9.21 -12.33
CA LEU A 102 -1.31 -8.88 -13.75
C LEU A 102 -2.27 -9.84 -14.47
N ILE A 103 -2.11 -11.15 -14.25
CA ILE A 103 -3.00 -12.17 -14.84
C ILE A 103 -4.44 -11.99 -14.35
N LEU A 104 -4.63 -11.81 -13.04
CA LEU A 104 -5.96 -11.61 -12.45
C LEU A 104 -6.64 -10.32 -12.94
N THR A 105 -5.85 -9.28 -13.19
CA THR A 105 -6.35 -7.99 -13.72
C THR A 105 -6.75 -8.13 -15.18
N ILE A 106 -5.91 -8.74 -16.03
CA ILE A 106 -6.21 -8.95 -17.46
C ILE A 106 -7.44 -9.85 -17.65
N THR A 107 -7.61 -10.87 -16.79
CA THR A 107 -8.74 -11.80 -16.85
C THR A 107 -10.03 -11.25 -16.23
N GLY A 108 -9.98 -10.10 -15.55
CA GLY A 108 -11.12 -9.53 -14.81
C GLY A 108 -11.55 -10.36 -13.59
N LEU A 109 -10.78 -11.39 -13.21
CA LEU A 109 -11.10 -12.26 -12.07
C LEU A 109 -10.89 -11.56 -10.73
N LEU A 110 -10.00 -10.55 -10.70
CA LEU A 110 -9.72 -9.75 -9.50
C LEU A 110 -11.00 -9.11 -8.92
N GLN A 111 -11.88 -8.56 -9.77
CA GLN A 111 -13.16 -7.97 -9.35
C GLN A 111 -14.07 -9.01 -8.69
N LYS A 112 -14.21 -10.19 -9.32
CA LYS A 112 -15.05 -11.27 -8.80
C LYS A 112 -14.57 -11.74 -7.42
N ILE A 113 -13.26 -11.90 -7.26
CA ILE A 113 -12.66 -12.27 -5.97
C ILE A 113 -12.90 -11.18 -4.94
N ALA A 114 -12.73 -9.90 -5.30
CA ALA A 114 -12.95 -8.79 -4.39
C ALA A 114 -14.41 -8.71 -3.88
N GLU A 115 -15.39 -9.02 -4.74
CA GLU A 115 -16.81 -9.09 -4.36
C GLU A 115 -17.15 -10.28 -3.44
N LEU A 116 -16.40 -11.38 -3.56
CA LEU A 116 -16.55 -12.57 -2.72
C LEU A 116 -16.00 -12.37 -1.30
N VAL A 117 -15.03 -11.47 -1.10
CA VAL A 117 -14.37 -11.29 0.19
C VAL A 117 -15.21 -10.39 1.11
N PRO A 118 -15.73 -10.91 2.24
CA PRO A 118 -16.52 -10.11 3.17
C PRO A 118 -15.64 -9.06 3.88
N PRO A 119 -16.19 -7.88 4.23
CA PRO A 119 -15.47 -6.87 5.00
C PRO A 119 -14.94 -7.38 6.34
N SER A 120 -15.61 -8.39 6.94
CA SER A 120 -15.20 -9.03 8.18
C SER A 120 -13.83 -9.71 8.07
N VAL A 121 -13.51 -10.31 6.92
CA VAL A 121 -12.22 -10.95 6.67
C VAL A 121 -11.10 -9.91 6.57
N VAL A 122 -11.36 -8.81 5.85
CA VAL A 122 -10.40 -7.71 5.72
C VAL A 122 -10.07 -7.11 7.08
N ARG A 123 -11.08 -6.83 7.91
CA ARG A 123 -10.90 -6.32 9.27
C ARG A 123 -10.16 -7.32 10.17
N GLY A 124 -10.45 -8.62 10.04
CA GLY A 124 -9.73 -9.67 10.76
C GLY A 124 -8.23 -9.70 10.44
N ILE A 125 -7.88 -9.60 9.15
CA ILE A 125 -6.48 -9.54 8.71
C ILE A 125 -5.79 -8.28 9.26
N GLN A 126 -6.45 -7.12 9.19
CA GLN A 126 -5.91 -5.85 9.72
C GLN A 126 -5.64 -5.92 11.23
N VAL A 127 -6.60 -6.44 12.01
CA VAL A 127 -6.43 -6.62 13.47
C VAL A 127 -5.32 -7.62 13.78
N GLY A 128 -5.28 -8.75 13.06
CA GLY A 128 -4.25 -9.77 13.25
C GLY A 128 -2.84 -9.24 12.99
N LEU A 129 -2.65 -8.49 11.91
CA LEU A 129 -1.37 -7.85 11.59
C LEU A 129 -1.00 -6.77 12.62
N GLY A 130 -1.97 -5.95 13.03
CA GLY A 130 -1.76 -4.95 14.09
C GLY A 130 -1.27 -5.58 15.39
N LEU A 131 -1.93 -6.65 15.85
CA LEU A 131 -1.52 -7.37 17.06
C LEU A 131 -0.12 -7.99 16.92
N LYS A 132 0.23 -8.53 15.75
CA LYS A 132 1.58 -9.07 15.50
C LYS A 132 2.65 -7.98 15.58
N LEU A 133 2.40 -6.80 15.03
CA LEU A 133 3.31 -5.66 15.13
C LEU A 133 3.44 -5.15 16.56
N SER A 134 2.32 -5.03 17.29
CA SER A 134 2.35 -4.64 18.72
C SER A 134 3.14 -5.64 19.57
N LEU A 135 2.93 -6.95 19.34
CA LEU A 135 3.68 -7.99 20.04
C LEU A 135 5.17 -7.93 19.71
N LEU A 136 5.53 -7.72 18.44
CA LEU A 136 6.92 -7.54 18.04
C LEU A 136 7.54 -6.32 18.73
N ALA A 137 6.84 -5.17 18.76
CA ALA A 137 7.31 -3.97 19.43
C ALA A 137 7.57 -4.22 20.93
N LEU A 138 6.63 -4.91 21.61
CA LEU A 138 6.75 -5.24 23.03
C LEU A 138 7.87 -6.25 23.33
N THR A 139 8.11 -7.23 22.46
CA THR A 139 9.05 -8.32 22.73
C THR A 139 10.46 -8.06 22.20
N ARG A 140 10.58 -7.25 21.14
CA ARG A 140 11.84 -7.00 20.41
C ARG A 140 12.44 -5.64 20.73
N TYR A 141 11.62 -4.64 21.06
CA TYR A 141 12.06 -3.24 21.22
C TYR A 141 11.90 -2.67 22.63
N ILE A 142 11.08 -3.28 23.48
CA ILE A 142 10.93 -2.90 24.89
C ILE A 142 11.62 -3.99 25.74
N PRO A 143 12.67 -3.65 26.51
CA PRO A 143 13.39 -4.59 27.37
C PRO A 143 12.57 -5.02 28.60
#